data_AF-A0A3R6J466-F1
#
_entry.id   AF-A0A3R6J466-F1
#
_cell.length_a   1.000
_cell.length_b   1.000
_cell.length_c   1.000
_cell.angle_alpha   90.00
_cell.angle_beta   90.00
_cell.angle_gamma   90.00
#
_symmetry.space_group_name_H-M   'P 1'
#
loop_
_entity.id
_entity.type
_entity.pdbx_description
1 polymer ?
#
loop_
_entity_poly.entity_id
_entity_poly.type
_entity_poly.pdbx_seq_one_letter_code
_entity_poly.pdbx_strand_id
1 'polypeptide(L)'
;MAKVTLRNSFLQIYKETTDYSYQNFGRLCVQRFDESLQAIINRLCKHPLSSPREPLLKRFHRPYHSAIIKENWKIIYRYDEANDLVIFVDLWDMRRSPRYLIRQFKRKL
;
A
#
# COMPACT_ATOMS: atom_id res chain seq x y z
N MET A 1 10.18 12.83 -11.68
CA MET A 1 9.90 11.52 -11.07
C MET A 1 9.12 11.82 -9.82
N ALA A 2 7.96 11.18 -9.67
CA ALA A 2 7.09 11.43 -8.55
C ALA A 2 7.80 11.15 -7.24
N LYS A 3 7.59 12.01 -6.25
CA LYS A 3 8.00 11.75 -4.88
C LYS A 3 7.08 10.68 -4.29
N VAL A 4 7.62 9.80 -3.45
CA VAL A 4 6.81 8.82 -2.71
C VAL A 4 6.86 9.17 -1.23
N THR A 5 5.70 9.25 -0.59
CA THR A 5 5.56 9.43 0.85
C THR A 5 4.74 8.30 1.45
N LEU A 6 5.16 7.83 2.62
CA LEU A 6 4.48 6.79 3.37
C LEU A 6 3.76 7.46 4.54
N ARG A 7 2.44 7.28 4.64
CA ARG A 7 1.71 7.78 5.82
C ARG A 7 2.09 6.99 7.07
N ASN A 8 2.01 7.64 8.23
CA ASN A 8 2.22 6.97 9.52
C ASN A 8 1.34 5.72 9.69
N SER A 9 0.09 5.76 9.22
CA SER A 9 -0.80 4.59 9.23
C SER A 9 -0.27 3.42 8.40
N PHE A 10 0.38 3.72 7.26
CA PHE A 10 1.02 2.70 6.44
C PHE A 10 2.25 2.13 7.17
N LEU A 11 3.12 3.01 7.68
CA LEU A 11 4.34 2.62 8.39
C LEU A 11 4.05 1.75 9.61
N GLN A 12 3.00 2.07 10.36
CA GLN A 12 2.59 1.27 11.51
C GLN A 12 2.21 -0.15 11.10
N ILE A 13 1.31 -0.30 10.12
CA ILE A 13 0.86 -1.62 9.65
C ILE A 13 2.03 -2.38 9.01
N TYR A 14 2.89 -1.68 8.28
CA TYR A 14 4.11 -2.24 7.71
C TYR A 14 4.99 -2.86 8.80
N LYS A 15 5.32 -2.07 9.84
CA LYS A 15 6.12 -2.51 10.98
C LYS A 15 5.49 -3.71 11.69
N GLU A 16 4.20 -3.65 12.01
CA GLU A 16 3.48 -4.76 12.64
C GLU A 16 3.54 -6.04 11.79
N THR A 17 3.41 -5.89 10.46
CA THR A 17 3.47 -7.01 9.51
C THR A 17 4.88 -7.59 9.41
N THR A 18 5.92 -6.75 9.36
CA THR A 18 7.31 -7.20 9.27
C THR A 18 7.79 -7.81 10.57
N ASP A 19 7.40 -7.25 11.72
CA ASP A 19 7.75 -7.78 13.05
C ASP A 19 7.16 -9.19 13.22
N TYR A 20 5.87 -9.36 12.91
CA TYR A 20 5.23 -10.68 12.91
C TYR A 20 5.92 -11.64 11.93
N SER A 21 6.21 -11.16 10.71
CA SER A 21 6.82 -12.00 9.68
C SER A 21 8.24 -12.44 10.05
N TYR A 22 9.00 -11.57 10.70
CA TYR A 22 10.33 -11.89 11.21
C TYR A 22 10.26 -12.99 12.27
N GLN A 23 9.38 -12.83 13.25
CA GLN A 23 9.23 -13.77 14.36
C GLN A 23 8.79 -15.16 13.90
N ASN A 24 7.92 -15.25 12.90
CA ASN A 24 7.32 -16.52 12.47
C ASN A 24 8.03 -17.17 11.28
N PHE A 25 8.66 -16.39 10.40
CA PHE A 25 9.22 -16.88 9.13
C PHE A 25 10.68 -16.47 8.89
N GLY A 26 11.27 -15.72 9.82
CA GLY A 26 12.68 -15.34 9.77
C GLY A 26 13.00 -14.17 8.83
N ARG A 27 14.27 -13.77 8.86
CA ARG A 27 14.81 -12.57 8.20
C ARG A 27 14.59 -12.54 6.69
N LEU A 28 14.79 -13.67 6.01
CA LEU A 28 14.72 -13.72 4.54
C LEU A 28 13.32 -13.38 4.02
N CYS A 29 12.28 -13.73 4.78
CA CYS A 29 10.90 -13.40 4.42
C CYS A 29 10.66 -11.88 4.43
N VAL A 30 11.20 -11.18 5.43
CA VAL A 30 11.12 -9.73 5.57
C VAL A 30 11.92 -9.04 4.47
N GLN A 31 13.16 -9.49 4.21
CA GLN A 31 14.01 -8.93 3.15
C GLN A 31 13.33 -8.97 1.78
N ARG A 32 12.74 -10.11 1.40
CA ARG A 32 12.00 -10.23 0.14
C ARG A 32 10.78 -9.30 0.07
N PHE A 33 10.14 -9.04 1.22
CA PHE A 33 9.02 -8.11 1.30
C PHE A 33 9.51 -6.66 1.13
N ASP A 34 10.61 -6.28 1.79
CA ASP A 34 11.25 -4.97 1.62
C ASP A 34 11.69 -4.75 0.16
N GLU A 35 12.32 -5.73 -0.48
CA GLU A 35 12.70 -5.69 -1.89
C GLU A 35 11.49 -5.44 -2.80
N SER A 36 10.38 -6.13 -2.53
CA SER A 36 9.14 -5.95 -3.28
C SER A 36 8.54 -4.55 -3.07
N LEU A 37 8.60 -4.01 -1.85
CA LEU A 37 8.20 -2.64 -1.56
C LEU A 37 9.05 -1.64 -2.35
N GLN A 38 10.37 -1.80 -2.34
CA GLN A 38 11.28 -0.91 -3.07
C GLN A 38 11.07 -0.98 -4.59
N ALA A 39 10.82 -2.17 -5.13
CA ALA A 39 10.47 -2.33 -6.55
C ALA A 39 9.20 -1.56 -6.92
N ILE A 40 8.17 -1.62 -6.05
CA ILE A 40 6.94 -0.85 -6.25
C ILE A 40 7.19 0.66 -6.15
N ILE A 41 7.95 1.11 -5.15
CA ILE A 41 8.34 2.53 -5.00
C ILE A 41 9.04 3.00 -6.27
N ASN A 42 10.08 2.29 -6.73
CA ASN A 42 10.83 2.62 -7.93
C ASN A 42 9.94 2.70 -9.19
N ARG A 43 8.99 1.77 -9.33
CA ARG A 43 8.02 1.79 -10.43
C ARG A 43 7.08 2.99 -10.33
N LEU A 44 6.53 3.28 -9.15
CA LEU A 44 5.56 4.37 -8.96
C LEU A 44 6.20 5.75 -9.01
N CYS A 45 7.49 5.89 -8.68
CA CYS A 45 8.25 7.12 -8.94
C CYS A 45 8.32 7.47 -10.43
N LYS A 46 8.32 6.47 -11.32
CA LYS A 46 8.39 6.65 -12.78
C LYS A 46 7.02 6.71 -13.43
N HIS A 47 6.13 5.84 -12.97
CA HIS A 47 4.79 5.65 -13.53
C HIS A 47 3.75 5.58 -12.40
N PRO A 48 3.37 6.73 -11.81
CA PRO A 48 2.46 6.79 -10.66
C PRO A 48 1.10 6.12 -10.90
N LEU A 49 0.61 6.15 -12.14
CA LEU A 49 -0.69 5.59 -12.53
C LEU A 49 -0.58 4.20 -13.15
N SER A 50 0.58 3.54 -13.06
CA SER A 50 0.80 2.20 -13.65
C SER A 50 0.01 1.07 -12.98
N SER A 51 -0.55 1.30 -11.79
CA SER A 51 -1.40 0.30 -11.13
C SER A 51 -2.89 0.66 -11.26
N PRO A 52 -3.79 -0.32 -11.34
CA PRO A 52 -5.21 -0.06 -11.52
C PRO A 52 -5.83 0.63 -10.29
N ARG A 53 -6.97 1.29 -10.51
CA ARG A 53 -7.81 1.81 -9.43
C ARG A 53 -8.29 0.66 -8.54
N GLU A 54 -8.36 0.89 -7.23
CA GLU A 54 -8.82 -0.09 -6.26
C GLU A 54 -10.36 -0.23 -6.31
N PRO A 55 -10.90 -1.36 -6.79
CA PRO A 55 -12.34 -1.51 -7.01
C PRO A 55 -13.17 -1.35 -5.73
N LEU A 56 -12.65 -1.79 -4.58
CA LEU A 56 -13.35 -1.69 -3.29
C LEU A 56 -13.49 -0.24 -2.82
N LEU A 57 -12.62 0.65 -3.30
CA LEU A 57 -12.58 2.06 -2.90
C LEU A 57 -13.13 3.01 -3.98
N LYS A 58 -13.71 2.49 -5.07
CA LYS A 58 -14.24 3.30 -6.19
C LYS A 58 -15.30 4.34 -5.80
N ARG A 59 -15.99 4.13 -4.68
CA ARG A 59 -17.05 5.03 -4.18
C ARG A 59 -16.51 6.18 -3.32
N PHE A 60 -15.23 6.17 -2.98
CA PHE A 60 -14.61 7.27 -2.24
C PHE A 60 -14.23 8.39 -3.21
N HIS A 61 -14.30 9.63 -2.71
CA HIS A 61 -14.03 10.82 -3.54
C HIS A 61 -12.60 10.84 -4.12
N ARG A 62 -11.63 10.34 -3.35
CA ARG A 62 -10.23 10.30 -3.78
C ARG A 62 -9.98 9.06 -4.67
N PRO A 63 -9.27 9.20 -5.81
CA PRO A 63 -8.93 8.07 -6.65
C PRO A 63 -7.82 7.23 -6.00
N TYR A 64 -8.22 6.11 -5.39
CA TYR A 64 -7.29 5.15 -4.82
C TYR A 64 -6.87 4.11 -5.85
N HIS A 65 -5.58 3.79 -5.86
CA HIS A 65 -4.95 2.76 -6.67
C HIS A 65 -4.40 1.67 -5.76
N SER A 66 -4.25 0.45 -6.30
CA SER A 66 -3.69 -0.67 -5.56
C SER A 66 -2.56 -1.35 -6.32
N ALA A 67 -1.49 -1.73 -5.62
CA ALA A 67 -0.40 -2.54 -6.16
C ALA A 67 -0.20 -3.78 -5.29
N ILE A 68 -0.17 -4.96 -5.90
CA ILE A 68 0.10 -6.21 -5.20
C ILE A 68 1.59 -6.24 -4.85
N ILE A 69 1.92 -6.34 -3.57
CA ILE A 69 3.31 -6.46 -3.08
C ILE A 69 3.74 -7.91 -2.95
N LYS A 70 2.81 -8.78 -2.53
CA LYS A 70 2.99 -10.22 -2.39
C LYS A 70 1.63 -10.86 -2.55
N GLU A 71 1.55 -12.13 -2.96
CA GLU A 71 0.31 -12.87 -3.29
C GLU A 71 -0.99 -12.37 -2.62
N ASN A 72 -1.00 -12.23 -1.29
CA ASN A 72 -2.17 -11.86 -0.49
C ASN A 72 -2.13 -10.44 0.11
N TRP A 73 -1.19 -9.59 -0.31
CA TRP A 73 -0.98 -8.25 0.24
C TRP A 73 -0.97 -7.19 -0.87
N LYS A 74 -1.66 -6.07 -0.62
CA LYS A 74 -1.65 -4.90 -1.52
C LYS A 74 -1.29 -3.63 -0.80
N ILE A 75 -0.55 -2.77 -1.47
CA ILE A 75 -0.38 -1.36 -1.10
C ILE A 75 -1.56 -0.59 -1.70
N ILE A 76 -2.22 0.21 -0.87
CA ILE A 76 -3.22 1.17 -1.31
C ILE A 76 -2.59 2.56 -1.27
N TYR A 77 -2.64 3.24 -2.40
CA TYR A 77 -2.04 4.56 -2.55
C TYR A 77 -2.95 5.49 -3.34
N ARG A 78 -2.61 6.78 -3.33
CA ARG A 78 -3.17 7.78 -4.24
C ARG A 78 -2.05 8.58 -4.87
N TYR A 79 -2.30 9.12 -6.04
CA TYR A 79 -1.40 10.03 -6.71
C TYR A 79 -1.99 11.44 -6.65
N ASP A 80 -1.18 12.39 -6.22
CA ASP A 80 -1.47 13.82 -6.21
C ASP A 80 -0.75 14.47 -7.39
N GLU A 81 -1.48 14.65 -8.49
CA GLU A 81 -0.97 15.16 -9.76
C GLU A 81 -0.40 16.57 -9.65
N ALA A 82 -1.00 17.41 -8.80
CA ALA A 82 -0.57 18.80 -8.62
C ALA A 82 0.82 18.91 -7.99
N ASN A 83 1.20 17.92 -7.17
CA ASN A 83 2.45 17.91 -6.42
C ASN A 83 3.46 16.85 -6.91
N ASP A 84 3.13 16.13 -7.99
CA ASP A 84 3.87 14.93 -8.46
C ASP A 84 4.20 13.99 -7.28
N LEU A 85 3.18 13.66 -6.49
CA LEU A 85 3.35 12.99 -5.20
C LEU A 85 2.49 11.73 -5.07
N VAL A 86 3.15 10.59 -4.93
CA VAL A 86 2.54 9.30 -4.59
C VAL A 86 2.49 9.17 -3.06
N ILE A 87 1.31 8.83 -2.55
CA ILE A 87 1.05 8.78 -1.10
C ILE A 87 0.54 7.38 -0.77
N PHE A 88 1.35 6.58 -0.08
CA PHE A 88 0.92 5.27 0.41
C PHE A 88 0.07 5.48 1.66
N VAL A 89 -1.14 4.93 1.62
CA VAL A 89 -2.19 5.19 2.61
C VAL A 89 -2.41 4.00 3.52
N ASP A 90 -2.36 2.79 2.96
CA ASP A 90 -2.66 1.57 3.68
C ASP A 90 -1.94 0.34 3.09
N LEU A 91 -1.75 -0.68 3.93
CA LEU A 91 -1.24 -1.98 3.54
C LEU A 91 -2.33 -3.02 3.85
N TRP A 92 -2.92 -3.57 2.79
CA TRP A 92 -4.10 -4.40 2.87
C TRP A 92 -3.77 -5.89 2.78
N ASP A 93 -4.19 -6.66 3.78
CA ASP A 93 -4.24 -8.12 3.73
C ASP A 93 -5.52 -8.57 3.04
N MET A 94 -5.39 -9.09 1.83
CA MET A 94 -6.50 -9.53 0.98
C MET A 94 -7.27 -10.73 1.55
N ARG A 95 -6.73 -11.44 2.55
CA ARG A 95 -7.43 -12.54 3.22
C ARG A 95 -8.51 -12.04 4.18
N ARG A 96 -8.45 -10.77 4.58
CA ARG A 96 -9.46 -10.16 5.44
C ARG A 96 -10.71 -9.80 4.65
N SER A 97 -11.84 -9.72 5.36
CA SER A 97 -13.10 -9.30 4.75
C SER A 97 -12.99 -7.92 4.09
N PRO A 98 -13.40 -7.75 2.82
CA PRO A 98 -13.39 -6.46 2.13
C PRO A 98 -14.16 -5.35 2.87
N ARG A 99 -15.15 -5.72 3.69
CA ARG A 99 -15.92 -4.78 4.53
C ARG A 99 -15.01 -4.05 5.53
N TYR A 100 -13.96 -4.71 6.01
CA TYR A 100 -13.02 -4.12 6.96
C TYR A 100 -12.23 -2.97 6.31
N LEU A 101 -11.73 -3.18 5.09
CA LEU A 101 -11.02 -2.14 4.34
C LEU A 101 -11.91 -0.91 4.12
N ILE A 102 -13.13 -1.12 3.62
CA ILE A 102 -14.09 -0.02 3.39
C ILE A 102 -14.37 0.73 4.71
N ARG A 103 -14.55 0.01 5.82
CA ARG A 103 -14.78 0.62 7.13
C ARG A 103 -13.59 1.44 7.62
N GLN A 104 -12.35 0.97 7.40
CA GLN A 104 -11.15 1.74 7.75
C GLN A 104 -11.08 3.04 6.96
N PHE A 105 -11.34 3.01 5.66
CA PHE A 105 -11.30 4.22 4.83
C PHE A 105 -12.43 5.18 5.15
N LYS A 106 -13.62 4.69 5.54
CA LYS A 106 -14.71 5.55 6.04
C LYS A 106 -14.33 6.31 7.31
N ARG A 107 -13.50 5.74 8.19
CA ARG A 107 -13.01 6.40 9.42
C ARG A 107 -11.88 7.42 9.15
N LYS A 108 -11.26 7.37 7.97
CA LYS A 108 -10.16 8.24 7.56
C LYS A 108 -10.64 9.43 6.69
N LEU A 109 -11.93 9.48 6.37
CA LEU A 109 -12.63 10.63 5.78
C LEU A 109 -12.86 11.68 6.87
#